data_AF-A0A356QG07-F1
#
_entry.id   AF-A0A356QG07-F1
#
_cell.length_a   1.000
_cell.length_b   1.000
_cell.length_c   1.000
_cell.angle_alpha   90.00
_cell.angle_beta   90.00
_cell.angle_gamma   90.00
#
_symmetry.space_group_name_H-M   'P 1'
#
loop_
_entity.id
_entity.type
_entity.pdbx_description
1 polymer ?
#
loop_
_entity_poly.entity_id
_entity_poly.type
_entity_poly.pdbx_seq_one_letter_code
_entity_poly.pdbx_strand_id
1 'polypeptide(L)'
;MKNYSSWPVWGVLVVTLLFSSVGMAQTQGDESENPRWFTMDAINSGLDEVPEEAKRMSPRETIRSFLNFTEEENYADAAHLLNLADVDPSEQSTRGAELAKQLAEVLRRGEWLNASNLPGRQDAAIEDPSGQNPLAGEPR
;
A
#
# COMPACT_ATOMS: atom_id res chain seq x y z
N MET A 1 38.62 -3.63 -57.62
CA MET A 1 37.72 -3.08 -56.57
C MET A 1 36.76 -4.19 -56.20
N LYS A 2 36.78 -4.67 -54.95
CA LYS A 2 36.11 -5.90 -54.52
C LYS A 2 34.81 -5.51 -53.81
N ASN A 3 33.67 -5.81 -54.42
CA ASN A 3 32.35 -5.44 -53.92
C ASN A 3 32.02 -6.33 -52.72
N TYR A 4 32.01 -5.75 -51.52
CA TYR A 4 31.54 -6.47 -50.33
C TYR A 4 30.02 -6.56 -50.39
N SER A 5 29.52 -7.77 -50.61
CA SER A 5 28.10 -8.11 -50.58
C SER A 5 27.55 -7.80 -49.17
N SER A 6 26.55 -6.91 -49.10
CA SER A 6 25.81 -6.52 -47.89
C SER A 6 24.81 -7.58 -47.42
N TRP A 7 24.81 -8.76 -48.04
CA TRP A 7 23.96 -9.91 -47.70
C TRP A 7 24.08 -10.41 -46.25
N PRO A 8 25.27 -10.51 -45.62
CA PRO A 8 25.33 -10.99 -44.23
C PRO A 8 24.86 -9.93 -43.24
N VAL A 9 24.91 -8.64 -43.61
CA VAL A 9 24.49 -7.53 -42.75
C VAL A 9 22.97 -7.55 -42.56
N TRP A 10 22.23 -7.84 -43.62
CA TRP A 10 20.76 -7.90 -43.55
C TRP A 10 20.26 -9.13 -42.78
N GLY A 11 20.95 -10.27 -42.92
CA GLY A 11 20.66 -11.46 -42.13
C GLY A 11 20.83 -11.24 -40.62
N VAL A 12 21.90 -10.53 -40.21
CA VAL A 12 22.13 -10.18 -38.80
C VAL A 12 21.05 -9.20 -38.29
N LEU A 13 20.63 -8.25 -39.12
CA LEU A 13 19.60 -7.25 -38.78
C LEU A 13 18.22 -7.88 -38.55
N VAL A 14 17.84 -8.88 -39.34
CA VAL A 14 16.58 -9.61 -39.14
C VAL A 14 16.61 -10.44 -37.86
N VAL A 15 17.75 -11.08 -37.55
CA VAL A 15 17.92 -11.85 -36.31
C VAL A 15 17.84 -10.95 -35.08
N THR A 16 18.50 -9.78 -35.08
CA THR A 16 18.43 -8.85 -33.94
C THR A 16 17.02 -8.26 -33.74
N LEU A 17 16.28 -8.01 -34.82
CA LEU A 17 14.87 -7.57 -34.75
C LEU A 17 13.94 -8.63 -34.16
N LEU A 18 14.17 -9.92 -34.46
CA LEU A 18 13.36 -11.02 -33.92
C LEU A 18 13.67 -11.31 -32.43
N PHE A 19 14.88 -11.03 -31.95
CA PHE A 19 15.21 -11.17 -30.53
C PHE A 19 14.72 -10.00 -29.66
N SER A 20 14.42 -8.85 -30.26
CA SER A 20 14.03 -7.65 -29.51
C SER A 20 12.55 -7.64 -29.10
N SER A 21 11.75 -8.60 -29.56
CA SER A 21 10.31 -8.70 -29.28
C SER A 21 9.95 -9.67 -28.15
N VAL A 22 10.92 -10.32 -27.49
CA VAL A 22 10.70 -11.18 -26.30
C VAL A 22 10.65 -10.34 -25.01
N GLY A 23 10.12 -9.13 -25.11
CA GLY A 23 9.72 -8.28 -24.00
C GLY A 23 8.20 -8.31 -23.83
N MET A 24 7.60 -9.51 -23.89
CA MET A 24 6.24 -9.68 -23.39
C MET A 24 6.32 -9.54 -21.87
N ALA A 25 6.11 -8.32 -21.38
CA ALA A 25 5.68 -8.08 -20.02
C ALA A 25 4.31 -8.75 -19.84
N GLN A 26 4.30 -10.07 -19.68
CA GLN A 26 3.15 -10.78 -19.15
C GLN A 26 3.11 -10.52 -17.64
N THR A 27 2.43 -9.44 -17.29
CA THR A 27 1.63 -9.39 -16.07
C THR A 27 0.20 -9.20 -16.53
N GLN A 28 -0.30 -10.21 -17.25
CA GLN A 28 -1.72 -10.46 -17.29
C GLN A 28 -2.01 -11.05 -15.92
N GLY A 29 -2.71 -10.30 -15.08
CA GLY A 29 -2.96 -10.65 -13.70
C GLY A 29 -3.40 -12.10 -13.58
N ASP A 30 -2.58 -12.91 -12.93
CA ASP A 30 -3.04 -14.12 -12.27
C ASP A 30 -4.13 -13.65 -11.29
N GLU A 31 -5.38 -13.84 -11.69
CA GLU A 31 -6.49 -13.92 -10.75
C GLU A 31 -6.17 -15.11 -9.84
N SER A 32 -5.46 -14.84 -8.75
CA SER A 32 -5.03 -15.87 -7.81
C SER A 32 -6.25 -16.67 -7.37
N GLU A 33 -6.20 -17.99 -7.55
CA GLU A 33 -7.15 -18.95 -6.96
C GLU A 33 -7.17 -18.88 -5.41
N ASN A 34 -6.28 -18.09 -4.80
CA ASN A 34 -6.31 -17.75 -3.39
C ASN A 34 -7.19 -16.52 -3.11
N PRO A 35 -8.11 -16.58 -2.12
CA PRO A 35 -8.84 -15.40 -1.68
C PRO A 35 -7.86 -14.34 -1.16
N ARG A 36 -7.99 -13.10 -1.65
CA ARG A 36 -7.19 -11.93 -1.20
C ARG A 36 -7.59 -11.42 0.19
N TRP A 37 -8.47 -12.13 0.87
CA TRP A 37 -9.00 -11.78 2.17
C TRP A 37 -9.05 -13.04 3.03
N PHE A 38 -8.89 -12.85 4.34
CA PHE A 38 -9.01 -13.91 5.34
C PHE A 38 -9.86 -13.37 6.50
N THR A 39 -10.57 -14.26 7.17
CA THR A 39 -11.37 -13.91 8.34
C THR A 39 -10.50 -14.00 9.59
N MET A 40 -10.64 -13.02 10.47
CA MET A 40 -10.05 -13.04 11.82
C MET A 40 -11.10 -12.68 12.85
N ASP A 41 -11.03 -13.33 14.00
CA ASP A 41 -11.95 -13.08 15.12
C ASP A 41 -11.63 -11.76 15.84
N ALA A 42 -10.35 -11.40 15.93
CA ALA A 42 -9.88 -10.18 16.55
C ALA A 42 -8.62 -9.66 15.86
N ILE A 43 -8.43 -8.33 15.89
CA ILE A 43 -7.24 -7.64 15.40
C ILE A 43 -6.50 -7.08 16.62
N ASN A 44 -5.18 -7.25 16.64
CA ASN A 44 -4.27 -6.72 17.67
C ASN A 44 -4.65 -7.13 19.10
N SER A 45 -5.00 -8.40 19.33
CA SER A 45 -5.46 -8.90 20.63
C SER A 45 -4.42 -8.83 21.77
N GLY A 46 -3.17 -8.54 21.44
CA GLY A 46 -2.08 -8.36 22.39
C GLY A 46 -1.84 -6.91 22.83
N LEU A 47 -2.66 -5.98 22.37
CA LEU A 47 -2.69 -4.60 22.86
C LEU A 47 -3.72 -4.44 23.99
N ASP A 48 -3.58 -3.35 24.74
CA ASP A 48 -4.53 -2.97 25.78
C ASP A 48 -5.84 -2.43 25.17
N GLU A 49 -6.69 -1.84 26.00
CA GLU A 49 -7.92 -1.21 25.53
C GLU A 49 -7.65 -0.13 24.48
N VAL A 50 -8.47 -0.08 23.44
CA VAL A 50 -8.30 0.87 22.34
C VAL A 50 -8.57 2.29 22.87
N PRO A 51 -7.62 3.24 22.72
CA PRO A 51 -7.83 4.64 23.12
C PRO A 51 -9.04 5.25 22.40
N GLU A 52 -9.78 6.13 23.09
CA GLU A 52 -10.96 6.78 22.51
C GLU A 52 -10.59 7.65 21.29
N GLU A 53 -9.39 8.19 21.29
CA GLU A 53 -8.80 9.05 20.26
C GLU A 53 -8.35 8.28 19.00
N ALA A 54 -8.25 6.94 19.08
CA ALA A 54 -7.84 6.08 17.98
C ALA A 54 -8.98 5.88 16.95
N LYS A 55 -9.23 6.90 16.12
CA LYS A 55 -10.24 6.86 15.07
C LYS A 55 -9.74 6.05 13.88
N ARG A 56 -10.43 4.96 13.57
CA ARG A 56 -10.06 4.01 12.51
C ARG A 56 -11.22 3.58 11.60
N MET A 57 -12.28 4.41 11.52
CA MET A 57 -13.47 4.07 10.74
C MET A 57 -13.27 4.28 9.24
N SER A 58 -12.39 5.20 8.83
CA SER A 58 -12.05 5.45 7.43
C SER A 58 -10.53 5.53 7.22
N PRO A 59 -10.03 5.36 5.98
CA PRO A 59 -8.60 5.55 5.68
C PRO A 59 -8.09 6.92 6.13
N ARG A 60 -8.87 7.98 5.85
CA ARG A 60 -8.55 9.35 6.25
C ARG A 60 -8.43 9.51 7.76
N GLU A 61 -9.39 8.99 8.51
CA GLU A 61 -9.36 9.08 9.98
C GLU A 61 -8.20 8.27 10.58
N THR A 62 -7.98 7.04 10.09
CA THR A 62 -6.91 6.17 10.56
C THR A 62 -5.54 6.85 10.43
N ILE A 63 -5.24 7.43 9.27
CA ILE A 63 -3.97 8.12 9.05
C ILE A 63 -3.88 9.40 9.88
N ARG A 64 -4.97 10.16 10.06
CA ARG A 64 -4.95 11.36 10.92
C ARG A 64 -4.69 11.02 12.38
N SER A 65 -5.39 10.03 12.93
CA SER A 65 -5.14 9.57 14.29
C SER A 65 -3.71 9.04 14.46
N PHE A 66 -3.18 8.32 13.47
CA PHE A 66 -1.81 7.81 13.52
C PHE A 66 -0.79 8.96 13.55
N LEU A 67 -0.94 9.93 12.65
CA LEU A 67 -0.06 11.10 12.61
C LEU A 67 -0.13 11.88 13.93
N ASN A 68 -1.33 12.14 14.47
CA ASN A 68 -1.49 12.83 15.76
C ASN A 68 -0.75 12.11 16.91
N PHE A 69 -0.95 10.79 17.08
CA PHE A 69 -0.23 10.04 18.12
C PHE A 69 1.28 10.08 17.93
N THR A 70 1.76 10.01 16.68
CA THR A 70 3.20 10.05 16.40
C THR A 70 3.82 11.44 16.56
N GLU A 71 3.06 12.52 16.34
CA GLU A 71 3.47 13.89 16.63
C GLU A 71 3.64 14.12 18.13
N GLU A 72 2.83 13.45 18.95
CA GLU A 72 2.91 13.44 20.42
C GLU A 72 3.91 12.41 20.97
N GLU A 73 4.64 11.70 20.09
CA GLU A 73 5.53 10.58 20.42
C GLU A 73 4.85 9.43 21.19
N ASN A 74 3.52 9.35 21.12
CA ASN A 74 2.72 8.30 21.74
C ASN A 74 2.62 7.07 20.83
N TYR A 75 3.73 6.34 20.71
CA TYR A 75 3.82 5.19 19.81
C TYR A 75 3.02 3.97 20.28
N ALA A 76 2.74 3.86 21.58
CA ALA A 76 1.89 2.80 22.12
C ALA A 76 0.46 2.93 21.56
N ASP A 77 -0.13 4.12 21.67
CA ASP A 77 -1.48 4.36 21.15
C ASP A 77 -1.52 4.31 19.61
N ALA A 78 -0.45 4.79 18.94
CA ALA A 78 -0.31 4.66 17.49
C ALA A 78 -0.31 3.20 17.01
N ALA A 79 0.17 2.25 17.83
CA ALA A 79 0.20 0.83 17.48
C ALA A 79 -1.21 0.24 17.27
N HIS A 80 -2.25 0.80 17.90
CA HIS A 80 -3.64 0.38 17.70
C HIS A 80 -4.15 0.63 16.27
N LEU A 81 -3.46 1.46 15.49
CA LEU A 81 -3.81 1.82 14.12
C LEU A 81 -3.03 1.00 13.07
N LEU A 82 -2.13 0.11 13.52
CA LEU A 82 -1.41 -0.82 12.66
C LEU A 82 -2.15 -2.16 12.56
N ASN A 83 -1.85 -2.92 11.51
CA ASN A 83 -2.17 -4.35 11.49
C ASN A 83 -0.97 -5.13 12.06
N LEU A 84 -1.16 -5.76 13.22
CA LEU A 84 -0.13 -6.56 13.90
C LEU A 84 -0.44 -8.06 13.86
N ALA A 85 -1.24 -8.52 12.90
CA ALA A 85 -1.66 -9.94 12.79
C ALA A 85 -0.49 -10.93 12.68
N ASP A 86 0.65 -10.49 12.13
CA ASP A 86 1.86 -11.31 11.98
C ASP A 86 2.81 -11.22 13.18
N VAL A 87 2.43 -10.47 14.22
CA VAL A 87 3.19 -10.33 15.48
C VAL A 87 2.51 -11.15 16.56
N ASP A 88 3.28 -11.97 17.29
CA ASP A 88 2.75 -12.77 18.40
C ASP A 88 2.02 -11.85 19.40
N PRO A 89 0.81 -12.21 19.87
CA PRO A 89 0.05 -11.36 20.80
C PRO A 89 0.84 -10.95 22.04
N SER A 90 1.72 -11.81 22.56
CA SER A 90 2.54 -11.46 23.72
C SER A 90 3.59 -10.38 23.44
N GLU A 91 3.94 -10.16 22.17
CA GLU A 91 4.93 -9.18 21.72
C GLU A 91 4.27 -7.90 21.16
N GLN A 92 2.97 -7.91 20.85
CA GLN A 92 2.30 -6.80 20.15
C GLN A 92 2.41 -5.46 20.86
N SER A 93 2.31 -5.41 22.20
CA SER A 93 2.45 -4.16 22.96
C SER A 93 3.83 -3.51 22.74
N THR A 94 4.91 -4.31 22.85
CA THR A 94 6.28 -3.79 22.69
C THR A 94 6.62 -3.57 21.22
N ARG A 95 6.42 -4.59 20.40
CA ARG A 95 6.80 -4.56 18.98
C ARG A 95 5.92 -3.63 18.16
N GLY A 96 4.64 -3.51 18.51
CA GLY A 96 3.71 -2.58 17.88
C GLY A 96 4.15 -1.13 18.04
N ALA A 97 4.56 -0.72 19.25
CA ALA A 97 5.07 0.62 19.49
C ALA A 97 6.37 0.88 18.71
N GLU A 98 7.27 -0.11 18.63
CA GLU A 98 8.48 0.00 17.81
C GLU A 98 8.16 0.18 16.32
N LEU A 99 7.22 -0.61 15.79
CA LEU A 99 6.78 -0.54 14.39
C LEU A 99 6.09 0.78 14.08
N ALA A 100 5.27 1.30 15.01
CA ALA A 100 4.63 2.61 14.87
C ALA A 100 5.67 3.72 14.77
N LYS A 101 6.69 3.70 15.63
CA LYS A 101 7.82 4.63 15.54
C LYS A 101 8.56 4.52 14.21
N GLN A 102 8.85 3.30 13.75
CA GLN A 102 9.55 3.08 12.47
C GLN A 102 8.72 3.60 11.29
N LEU A 103 7.41 3.36 11.28
CA LEU A 103 6.53 3.88 10.25
C LEU A 103 6.47 5.41 10.29
N ALA A 104 6.36 6.02 11.47
CA ALA A 104 6.41 7.47 11.61
C ALA A 104 7.68 8.08 11.02
N GLU A 105 8.84 7.45 11.28
CA GLU A 105 10.12 7.86 10.71
C GLU A 105 10.17 7.75 9.18
N VAL A 106 9.55 6.70 8.61
CA VAL A 106 9.43 6.54 7.16
C VAL A 106 8.54 7.63 6.57
N LEU A 107 7.36 7.87 7.17
CA LEU A 107 6.40 8.88 6.70
C LEU A 107 6.98 10.29 6.78
N ARG A 108 7.78 10.60 7.80
CA ARG A 108 8.44 11.91 7.95
C ARG A 108 9.48 12.19 6.87
N ARG A 109 10.13 11.14 6.32
CA ARG A 109 11.16 11.27 5.29
C ARG A 109 10.60 11.28 3.87
N GLY A 110 9.40 10.73 3.68
CA GLY A 110 8.75 10.61 2.38
C GLY A 110 8.17 11.93 1.86
N GLU A 111 7.49 11.85 0.72
CA GLU A 111 6.61 12.94 0.29
C GLU A 111 5.54 13.21 1.33
N TRP A 112 5.15 14.48 1.47
CA TRP A 112 4.15 14.90 2.43
C TRP A 112 2.82 14.15 2.21
N LEU A 113 2.47 13.25 3.13
CA LEU A 113 1.19 12.55 3.12
C LEU A 113 0.08 13.50 3.55
N ASN A 114 -0.66 14.07 2.60
CA ASN A 114 -1.86 14.82 2.92
C ASN A 114 -3.03 13.85 3.18
N ALA A 115 -3.31 13.58 4.45
CA ALA A 115 -4.41 12.70 4.85
C ALA A 115 -5.77 13.14 4.28
N SER A 116 -5.96 14.42 3.97
CA SER A 116 -7.20 14.93 3.38
C SER A 116 -7.47 14.39 1.97
N ASN A 117 -6.44 13.89 1.27
CA ASN A 117 -6.58 13.25 -0.03
C ASN A 117 -7.03 11.78 0.06
N LEU A 118 -7.10 11.20 1.27
CA LEU A 118 -7.59 9.85 1.48
C LEU A 118 -9.13 9.83 1.55
N PRO A 119 -9.80 8.72 1.18
CA PRO A 119 -11.24 8.57 1.32
C PRO A 119 -11.71 8.74 2.78
N GLY A 120 -12.82 9.46 2.97
CA GLY A 120 -13.48 9.61 4.27
C GLY A 120 -14.53 8.53 4.53
N ARG A 121 -14.82 7.71 3.51
CA ARG A 121 -15.74 6.57 3.61
C ARG A 121 -15.03 5.32 4.14
N GLN A 122 -15.78 4.50 4.86
CA GLN A 122 -15.27 3.28 5.51
C GLN A 122 -14.85 2.20 4.49
N ASP A 123 -15.57 2.13 3.37
CA ASP A 123 -15.30 1.21 2.25
C ASP A 123 -14.22 1.70 1.29
N ALA A 124 -13.59 2.85 1.59
CA ALA A 124 -12.53 3.46 0.81
C ALA A 124 -12.83 3.72 -0.68
N ALA A 125 -14.11 3.75 -1.09
CA ALA A 125 -14.42 4.00 -2.50
C ALA A 125 -14.08 5.43 -2.90
N ILE A 126 -13.71 5.60 -4.17
CA ILE A 126 -13.19 6.86 -4.71
C ILE A 126 -14.32 7.90 -4.76
N GLU A 127 -14.20 8.96 -3.95
CA GLU A 127 -15.15 10.07 -3.92
C GLU A 127 -14.91 11.00 -5.13
N ASP A 128 -15.98 11.48 -5.77
CA ASP A 128 -15.86 12.57 -6.75
C ASP A 128 -15.46 13.88 -6.02
N PRO A 129 -14.29 14.47 -6.34
CA PRO A 129 -13.83 15.70 -5.71
C PRO A 129 -14.77 16.90 -5.92
N SER A 130 -15.69 16.83 -6.90
CA SER A 130 -16.70 17.87 -7.13
C SER A 130 -17.82 17.88 -6.08
N GLY A 131 -18.01 16.78 -5.32
CA GLY A 131 -19.05 16.63 -4.30
C GLY A 131 -20.48 16.57 -4.84
N GLN A 132 -20.68 16.56 -6.16
CA GLN A 132 -22.00 16.65 -6.79
C GLN A 132 -22.76 15.31 -6.79
N ASN A 133 -22.05 14.20 -6.64
CA ASN A 133 -22.67 12.87 -6.58
C ASN A 133 -22.12 12.03 -5.41
N PRO A 134 -22.79 12.05 -4.24
CA PRO A 134 -22.37 11.29 -3.05
C PRO A 134 -22.40 9.76 -3.22
N LEU A 135 -23.05 9.26 -4.27
CA LEU A 135 -23.16 7.84 -4.61
C LEU A 135 -22.19 7.42 -5.72
N ALA A 136 -21.41 8.36 -6.26
CA ALA A 136 -20.36 8.03 -7.21
C ALA A 136 -19.17 7.42 -6.47
N GLY A 137 -18.75 6.23 -6.89
CA GLY A 137 -17.53 5.59 -6.43
C GLY A 137 -17.34 4.23 -7.10
N GLU A 138 -16.12 3.97 -7.59
CA GLU A 138 -15.73 2.66 -8.09
C GLU A 138 -15.15 1.83 -6.92
N PRO A 139 -15.51 0.54 -6.79
CA PRO A 139 -14.84 -0.37 -5.87
C PRO A 139 -13.37 -0.55 -6.29
N ARG A 140 -12.48 -0.70 -5.30
CA ARG A 140 -11.06 -0.96 -5.53
C ARG A 140 -10.76 -2.45 -5.69
#